data_AF-A0A7K0DA68-F1
#
_entry.id   AF-A0A7K0DA68-F1
#
_cell.length_a   1.000
_cell.length_b   1.000
_cell.length_c   1.000
_cell.angle_alpha   90.00
_cell.angle_beta   90.00
_cell.angle_gamma   90.00
#
_symmetry.space_group_name_H-M   'P 1'
#
loop_
_entity.id
_entity.type
_entity.pdbx_description
1 polymer ?
#
loop_
_entity_poly.entity_id
_entity_poly.type
_entity_poly.pdbx_seq_one_letter_code
_entity_poly.pdbx_strand_id
1 'polypeptide(L)'
;MGFVYLRTETELWTVGFYWPDGSWEPESDHGSKDAAAQRVTILNGEDLTVHMAELIKERDELKDQNRELLDQVQCLQWDLGALQSQHDRCPESSMTTPGVQ
;
A
#
# COMPACT_ATOMS: atom_id res chain seq x y z
N MET A 1 10.35 11.95 22.19
CA MET A 1 10.15 11.35 23.52
C MET A 1 9.68 9.93 23.30
N GLY A 2 10.36 8.95 23.89
CA GLY A 2 9.95 7.55 23.83
C GLY A 2 9.33 7.16 25.16
N PHE A 3 8.23 6.41 25.09
CA PHE A 3 7.65 5.75 26.24
C PHE A 3 8.43 4.47 26.56
N VAL A 4 8.54 4.15 27.84
CA VAL A 4 9.10 2.91 28.37
C VAL A 4 8.18 2.38 29.47
N TYR A 5 8.41 1.15 29.90
CA TYR A 5 7.70 0.57 31.03
C TYR A 5 8.69 0.12 32.11
N LEU A 6 8.30 0.30 33.36
CA LEU A 6 9.08 -0.06 34.55
C LEU A 6 8.21 -0.93 35.45
N ARG A 7 8.81 -1.92 36.11
CA ARG A 7 8.12 -2.64 37.20
C ARG A 7 8.21 -1.80 38.46
N THR A 8 7.11 -1.13 38.81
CA THR A 8 7.02 -0.22 39.96
C THR A 8 6.69 -0.97 41.24
N GLU A 9 5.92 -2.05 41.15
CA GLU A 9 5.60 -2.94 42.27
C GLU A 9 5.70 -4.41 41.84
N THR A 10 5.60 -5.35 42.81
CA THR A 10 5.77 -6.79 42.55
C THR A 10 4.88 -7.31 41.41
N GLU A 11 3.63 -6.83 41.34
CA GLU A 11 2.62 -7.24 40.35
C GLU A 11 2.17 -6.08 39.44
N LEU A 12 2.87 -4.94 39.47
CA LEU A 12 2.48 -3.73 38.75
C LEU A 12 3.60 -3.24 37.82
N TRP A 13 3.22 -2.99 36.57
CA TRP A 13 4.07 -2.41 35.54
C TRP A 13 3.51 -1.06 35.09
N THR A 14 4.29 0.00 35.26
CA THR A 14 3.88 1.36 34.90
C THR A 14 4.57 1.79 33.62
N VAL A 15 3.78 2.23 32.64
CA VAL A 15 4.23 2.89 31.41
C VAL A 15 4.40 4.37 31.69
N GLY A 16 5.43 4.99 31.12
CA GLY A 16 5.69 6.42 31.25
C GLY A 16 6.82 6.87 30.35
N PHE A 17 7.28 8.10 30.52
CA PHE A 17 8.39 8.66 29.77
C PHE A 17 9.26 9.55 30.65
N TYR A 18 10.47 9.82 30.16
CA TYR A 18 11.37 10.78 30.79
C TYR A 18 11.26 12.15 30.11
N TRP A 19 11.09 13.18 30.91
CA TRP A 19 11.29 14.57 30.49
C TRP A 19 12.77 14.82 30.16
N PRO A 20 13.11 15.87 29.39
CA PRO A 20 14.50 16.15 29.03
C PRO A 20 15.39 16.49 30.24
N ASP A 21 14.78 16.87 31.36
CA ASP A 21 15.45 17.10 32.66
C ASP A 21 15.71 15.81 33.45
N GLY A 22 15.28 14.65 32.94
CA GLY A 22 15.45 13.34 33.55
C GLY A 22 14.36 12.95 34.54
N SER A 23 13.34 13.78 34.76
CA SER A 23 12.20 13.41 35.61
C SER A 23 11.30 12.37 34.92
N TRP A 24 10.77 11.43 35.71
CA TRP A 24 9.89 10.35 35.25
C TRP A 24 8.42 10.76 35.39
N GLU A 25 7.66 10.68 34.30
CA GLU A 25 6.21 10.94 34.26
C GLU A 25 5.46 9.62 34.00
N PRO A 26 4.69 9.10 34.98
CA PRO A 26 3.87 7.91 34.77
C PRO A 26 2.63 8.24 33.90
N GLU A 27 2.26 7.32 33.01
CA GLU A 27 1.10 7.43 32.12
C GLU A 27 0.01 6.41 32.44
N SER A 28 0.36 5.13 32.64
CA SER A 28 -0.62 4.07 32.93
C SER A 28 -0.01 2.86 33.65
N ASP A 29 -0.85 2.13 34.39
CA ASP A 29 -0.47 0.92 35.13
C ASP A 29 -1.08 -0.35 34.54
N HIS A 30 -0.33 -1.46 34.60
CA HIS A 30 -0.66 -2.73 33.97
C HIS A 30 -0.31 -3.89 34.90
N GLY A 31 -1.19 -4.89 34.99
CA GLY A 31 -0.98 -6.08 35.83
C GLY A 31 0.00 -7.11 35.23
N SER A 32 0.52 -6.87 34.03
CA SER A 32 1.49 -7.76 33.39
C SER A 32 2.48 -6.97 32.54
N LYS A 33 3.68 -7.57 32.38
CA LYS A 33 4.73 -7.01 31.53
C LYS A 33 4.30 -6.89 30.08
N ASP A 34 3.59 -7.90 29.57
CA ASP A 34 3.16 -7.94 28.17
C ASP A 34 2.14 -6.84 27.84
N ALA A 35 1.21 -6.56 28.76
CA ALA A 35 0.25 -5.47 28.60
C ALA A 35 0.95 -4.09 28.57
N ALA A 36 1.91 -3.86 29.47
CA ALA A 36 2.71 -2.63 29.47
C ALA A 36 3.57 -2.50 28.20
N ALA A 37 4.17 -3.60 27.73
CA ALA A 37 4.94 -3.63 26.50
C ALA A 37 4.08 -3.27 25.27
N GLN A 38 2.89 -3.85 25.16
CA GLN A 38 1.96 -3.54 24.08
C GLN A 38 1.57 -2.05 24.07
N ARG A 39 1.30 -1.47 25.25
CA ARG A 39 1.01 -0.03 25.38
C ARG A 39 2.20 0.83 24.92
N VAL A 40 3.43 0.47 25.28
CA VAL A 40 4.64 1.18 24.83
C VAL A 40 4.83 1.09 23.31
N THR A 41 4.65 -0.08 22.70
CA THR A 41 4.71 -0.25 21.23
C THR A 41 3.72 0.67 20.52
N ILE A 42 2.48 0.78 21.03
CA ILE A 42 1.46 1.68 20.48
C ILE A 42 1.86 3.14 20.65
N LEU A 43 2.26 3.56 21.86
CA LEU A 43 2.62 4.95 22.15
C LEU A 43 3.87 5.42 21.40
N ASN A 44 4.81 4.51 21.16
CA ASN A 44 5.99 4.77 20.33
C ASN A 44 5.70 4.67 18.82
N GLY A 45 4.48 4.28 18.43
CA GLY A 45 4.06 4.21 17.04
C GLY A 45 4.67 3.06 16.24
N GLU A 46 5.27 2.07 16.90
CA GLU A 46 5.91 0.93 16.21
C GLU A 46 4.91 0.07 15.44
N ASP A 47 3.67 -0.08 15.95
CA ASP A 47 2.60 -0.78 15.26
C ASP A 47 2.19 -0.07 13.95
N LEU A 48 2.11 1.27 14.01
CA LEU A 48 1.76 2.10 12.86
C LEU A 48 2.87 2.15 11.82
N THR A 49 4.15 2.16 12.23
CA THR A 49 5.28 2.22 11.29
C THR A 49 5.42 0.94 10.48
N VAL A 50 5.19 -0.23 11.10
CA VAL A 50 5.21 -1.52 10.40
C VAL A 50 4.06 -1.59 9.38
N HIS A 51 2.84 -1.24 9.80
CA HIS A 51 1.70 -1.27 8.89
C HIS A 51 1.84 -0.27 7.73
N MET A 52 2.37 0.92 8.00
CA MET A 52 2.65 1.91 6.96
C MET A 52 3.68 1.40 5.95
N ALA A 53 4.71 0.67 6.40
CA ALA A 53 5.72 0.10 5.50
C ALA A 53 5.10 -0.95 4.56
N GLU A 54 4.20 -1.79 5.06
CA GLU A 54 3.45 -2.75 4.25
C GLU A 54 2.58 -2.04 3.21
N LEU A 55 1.82 -1.01 3.61
CA LEU A 55 0.98 -0.22 2.70
C LEU A 55 1.81 0.51 1.64
N ILE A 56 3.00 1.02 2.00
CA ILE A 56 3.91 1.65 1.03
C ILE A 56 4.36 0.65 -0.01
N LYS A 57 4.73 -0.57 0.41
CA LYS A 57 5.16 -1.65 -0.47
C LYS A 57 4.04 -2.03 -1.44
N GLU A 58 2.84 -2.27 -0.94
CA GLU A 58 1.68 -2.61 -1.77
C GLU A 58 1.36 -1.50 -2.78
N ARG A 59 1.42 -0.24 -2.35
CA ARG A 59 1.23 0.91 -3.23
C ARG A 59 2.25 0.95 -4.37
N ASP A 60 3.51 0.62 -4.10
CA ASP A 60 4.56 0.61 -5.13
C ASP A 60 4.38 -0.55 -6.11
N GLU A 61 4.02 -1.74 -5.62
CA GLU A 61 3.65 -2.88 -6.46
C GLU A 61 2.47 -2.55 -7.39
N LEU A 62 1.41 -1.92 -6.86
CA LEU A 62 0.25 -1.51 -7.65
C LEU A 62 0.60 -0.42 -8.68
N LYS A 63 1.52 0.48 -8.37
CA LYS A 63 1.99 1.50 -9.33
C LYS A 63 2.73 0.86 -10.49
N ASP A 64 3.57 -0.14 -10.21
CA ASP A 64 4.31 -0.86 -11.24
C ASP A 64 3.37 -1.65 -12.16
N GLN A 65 2.36 -2.33 -11.58
CA GLN A 65 1.32 -3.02 -12.35
C GLN A 65 0.50 -2.06 -13.22
N ASN A 66 0.11 -0.89 -12.69
CA ASN A 66 -0.61 0.11 -13.47
C ASN A 66 0.22 0.65 -14.64
N ARG A 67 1.53 0.85 -14.45
CA ARG A 67 2.44 1.27 -15.53
C ARG A 67 2.48 0.22 -16.62
N GLU A 68 2.64 -1.05 -16.26
CA GLU A 68 2.68 -2.15 -17.23
C GLU A 68 1.36 -2.29 -18.00
N LEU A 69 0.21 -2.19 -17.32
CA LEU A 69 -1.10 -2.21 -17.97
C LEU A 69 -1.26 -1.04 -18.95
N LEU A 70 -0.78 0.15 -18.60
CA LEU A 70 -0.84 1.32 -19.48
C LEU A 70 -0.01 1.10 -20.75
N ASP A 71 1.20 0.55 -20.63
CA ASP A 71 2.05 0.20 -21.77
C ASP A 71 1.36 -0.84 -22.68
N GLN A 72 0.73 -1.86 -22.09
CA GLN A 72 -0.02 -2.86 -22.85
C GLN A 72 -1.21 -2.25 -23.61
N VAL A 73 -1.98 -1.37 -22.96
CA VAL A 73 -3.11 -0.66 -23.60
C VAL A 73 -2.61 0.18 -24.78
N GLN A 74 -1.48 0.86 -24.62
CA GLN A 74 -0.91 1.67 -25.70
C GLN A 74 -0.48 0.82 -26.90
N CYS A 75 0.15 -0.34 -26.67
CA CYS A 75 0.49 -1.29 -27.73
C CYS A 75 -0.76 -1.79 -28.46
N LEU A 76 -1.80 -2.19 -27.73
CA LEU A 76 -3.05 -2.67 -28.34
C LEU A 76 -3.76 -1.57 -29.15
N GLN A 77 -3.75 -0.33 -28.67
CA GLN A 77 -4.29 0.80 -29.41
C GLN A 77 -3.55 1.03 -30.72
N TRP A 78 -2.22 0.89 -30.71
CA TRP A 78 -1.41 0.98 -31.91
C TRP A 78 -1.77 -0.11 -32.93
N ASP A 79 -1.83 -1.36 -32.49
CA ASP A 79 -2.18 -2.50 -33.35
C ASP A 79 -3.59 -2.37 -33.94
N LEU A 80 -4.55 -1.93 -33.12
CA LEU A 80 -5.92 -1.67 -33.56
C LEU A 80 -5.95 -0.59 -34.66
N GLY A 81 -5.24 0.52 -34.47
CA GLY A 81 -5.15 1.58 -35.47
C GLY A 81 -4.49 1.13 -36.77
N ALA A 82 -3.47 0.27 -36.68
CA ALA A 82 -2.83 -0.33 -37.85
C ALA A 82 -3.79 -1.26 -38.60
N LEU A 83 -4.55 -2.10 -37.89
CA LEU A 83 -5.56 -2.99 -38.48
C LEU A 83 -6.71 -2.22 -39.12
N GLN A 84 -7.22 -1.17 -38.46
CA GLN A 84 -8.25 -0.28 -39.03
C GLN A 84 -7.77 0.38 -40.33
N SER A 85 -6.54 0.89 -40.34
CA SER A 85 -5.94 1.49 -41.54
C SER A 85 -5.79 0.50 -42.70
N GLN A 86 -5.53 -0.78 -42.41
CA GLN A 86 -5.49 -1.84 -43.42
C GLN A 86 -6.89 -2.17 -43.95
N HIS A 87 -7.88 -2.23 -43.05
CA HIS A 87 -9.28 -2.44 -43.43
C HIS A 87 -9.80 -1.34 -44.35
N ASP A 88 -9.56 -0.07 -44.02
CA ASP A 88 -9.99 1.09 -44.82
C ASP A 88 -9.34 1.14 -46.22
N ARG A 89 -8.18 0.52 -46.38
CA ARG A 89 -7.46 0.40 -47.66
C ARG A 89 -7.87 -0.84 -48.46
N CYS A 90 -8.69 -1.71 -47.88
CA CYS A 90 -9.20 -2.88 -48.58
C CYS A 90 -10.28 -2.39 -49.57
N PRO A 91 -10.09 -2.56 -50.89
CA PRO A 91 -11.13 -2.21 -51.85
C PRO A 91 -12.36 -3.06 -51.54
N GLU A 92 -13.54 -2.44 -51.47
CA GLU A 92 -14.80 -3.19 -51.41
C GLU A 92 -14.79 -4.18 -52.57
N SER A 93 -14.81 -5.47 -52.25
CA SER A 93 -14.99 -6.50 -53.25
C SER A 93 -16.33 -6.23 -53.93
N SER A 94 -16.28 -5.64 -55.12
CA SER A 94 -17.40 -5.53 -56.02
C SER A 94 -17.77 -6.95 -56.45
N MET A 95 -18.50 -7.66 -55.59
CA MET A 95 -19.30 -8.81 -56.00
C MET A 95 -20.45 -8.24 -56.84
N THR A 96 -20.13 -7.86 -58.08
CA THR A 96 -21.11 -7.72 -59.13
C THR A 96 -21.66 -9.11 -59.36
N THR A 97 -22.83 -9.39 -58.78
CA THR A 97 -23.63 -10.57 -59.08
C THR A 97 -23.76 -10.67 -60.60
N PRO A 98 -23.28 -11.73 -61.27
CA PRO A 98 -23.55 -11.88 -62.69
C PRO A 98 -25.06 -12.09 -62.83
N GLY A 99 -25.73 -11.07 -63.37
CA GLY A 99 -27.14 -11.12 -63.70
C GLY A 99 -27.40 -12.30 -64.62
N VAL A 100 -28.29 -13.18 -64.18
CA VAL A 100 -28.89 -14.21 -65.01
C VAL A 100 -29.80 -13.51 -66.03
N GLN A 101 -29.38 -13.46 -67.29
CA GLN A 101 -30.26 -13.39 -68.47
C GLN A 101 -29.64 -14.18 -69.63
#